data_AF-A0AA96QFL6-F1
#
_entry.id   AF-A0AA96QFL6-F1
#
_cell.length_a   1.000
_cell.length_b   1.000
_cell.length_c   1.000
_cell.angle_alpha   90.00
_cell.angle_beta   90.00
_cell.angle_gamma   90.00
#
_symmetry.space_group_name_H-M   'P 1'
#
loop_
_entity.id
_entity.type
_entity.pdbx_description
1 polymer ?
#
loop_
_entity_poly.entity_id
_entity_poly.type
_entity_poly.pdbx_seq_one_letter_code
_entity_poly.pdbx_strand_id
1 'polypeptide(L)'
;MRAKLSDRFGGAWLDNGTLKIGVLDEADAAIVRAAGAAAVPVSRSEQTLNSEKLLLDKASAPADVYTWYVDPTSNSVVVEAATADAARSFASKAGVSVRTRVSEAPRPLYDIRGGDQYVINRNVLCSVGFSVDGGFVTAGHCGGTGSPTLGYNNVDQGTFAGSSFPGNDYAWVRTNSNWTPTPYVNDYAGGSVAVSGSQEAGIGASVCRSGRTSGWHCGTIQAKDVTANYSNGPVYGLTSTNACAEGGDSGGAWLAGNQAQGVTSGGSGDCKTGGGTLFQPLNEILSTYGLRLSTTGGGSSNRIIGYQDKCVDVPNSNGAQGQRLATWDCNGGANQNWTFAGDGTVRALGLCMDVNGGGNANGTAIQLWGCNGSAAQQFVLSGAGDLVNPQANKCVDITGFGGIGTPLELWDCTGGANQKWRRG
;
A
#
# COMPACT_ATOMS: atom_id res chain seq x y z
N MET A 1 -17.28 -6.30 34.09
CA MET A 1 -18.74 -6.35 33.82
C MET A 1 -19.20 -7.71 33.32
N ARG A 2 -18.53 -8.36 32.35
CA ARG A 2 -18.86 -9.73 31.89
C ARG A 2 -19.13 -10.73 33.03
N ALA A 3 -18.24 -10.83 34.03
CA ALA A 3 -18.46 -11.71 35.19
C ALA A 3 -19.64 -11.30 36.10
N LYS A 4 -19.99 -10.01 36.15
CA LYS A 4 -21.10 -9.49 36.99
C LYS A 4 -22.47 -9.70 36.32
N LEU A 5 -22.53 -9.55 34.99
CA LEU A 5 -23.77 -9.72 34.22
C LEU A 5 -23.97 -11.17 33.75
N SER A 6 -22.91 -11.97 33.71
CA SER A 6 -22.95 -13.39 33.36
C SER A 6 -23.60 -13.63 31.98
N ASP A 7 -24.62 -14.49 31.92
CA ASP A 7 -25.42 -14.86 30.76
C ASP A 7 -26.25 -13.70 30.18
N ARG A 8 -26.43 -12.61 30.94
CA ARG A 8 -27.12 -11.38 30.51
C ARG A 8 -26.19 -10.34 29.89
N PHE A 9 -24.89 -10.61 29.84
CA PHE A 9 -23.92 -9.72 29.19
C PHE A 9 -24.12 -9.70 27.67
N GLY A 10 -24.42 -8.53 27.10
CA GLY A 10 -24.71 -8.35 25.66
C GLY A 10 -23.50 -8.09 24.76
N GLY A 11 -22.30 -7.97 25.35
CA GLY A 11 -21.07 -7.60 24.65
C GLY A 11 -20.52 -6.24 25.12
N ALA A 12 -19.28 -5.91 24.74
CA ALA A 12 -18.69 -4.62 25.02
C ALA A 12 -17.83 -4.13 23.86
N TRP A 13 -17.80 -2.82 23.64
CA TRP A 13 -17.02 -2.17 22.59
C TRP A 13 -16.68 -0.73 22.98
N LEU A 14 -15.70 -0.15 22.30
CA LEU A 14 -15.40 1.27 22.39
C LEU A 14 -16.04 2.01 21.23
N ASP A 15 -16.61 3.18 21.51
CA ASP A 15 -17.09 4.11 20.51
C ASP A 15 -16.61 5.52 20.88
N ASN A 16 -15.74 6.09 20.03
CA ASN A 16 -15.07 7.37 20.27
C ASN A 16 -14.45 7.48 21.68
N GLY A 17 -13.75 6.43 22.12
CA GLY A 17 -13.11 6.37 23.45
C GLY A 17 -14.06 6.07 24.61
N THR A 18 -15.37 6.00 24.39
CA THR A 18 -16.36 5.65 25.42
C THR A 18 -16.61 4.14 25.43
N LEU A 19 -16.47 3.51 26.59
CA LEU A 19 -16.83 2.09 26.78
C LEU A 19 -18.34 1.92 26.78
N LYS A 20 -18.85 1.17 25.81
CA LYS A 20 -20.24 0.75 25.69
C LYS A 20 -20.40 -0.72 26.08
N ILE A 21 -21.46 -1.04 26.80
CA ILE A 21 -21.79 -2.41 27.21
C ILE A 21 -23.24 -2.71 26.85
N GLY A 22 -23.44 -3.79 26.09
CA GLY A 22 -24.75 -4.33 25.77
C GLY A 22 -25.41 -4.93 27.00
N VAL A 23 -26.66 -4.55 27.27
CA VAL A 23 -27.48 -5.05 28.39
C VAL A 23 -28.87 -5.46 27.90
N LEU A 24 -29.44 -6.49 28.51
CA LEU A 24 -30.77 -7.03 28.15
C LEU A 24 -31.92 -6.35 28.89
N ASP A 25 -31.63 -5.74 30.05
CA ASP A 25 -32.63 -5.11 30.91
C ASP A 25 -32.09 -3.82 31.56
N GLU A 26 -33.02 -3.02 32.09
CA GLU A 26 -32.69 -1.72 32.70
C GLU A 26 -31.98 -1.87 34.07
N ALA A 27 -32.16 -3.00 34.76
CA ALA A 27 -31.48 -3.25 36.03
C ALA A 27 -29.96 -3.41 35.81
N ASP A 28 -29.57 -4.12 34.75
CA ASP A 28 -28.19 -4.26 34.32
C ASP A 28 -27.63 -2.95 33.75
N ALA A 29 -28.48 -2.16 33.07
CA ALA A 29 -28.10 -0.82 32.61
C ALA A 29 -27.66 0.07 33.78
N ALA A 30 -28.36 0.02 34.92
CA ALA A 30 -27.98 0.76 36.12
C ALA A 30 -26.62 0.31 36.67
N ILE A 31 -26.34 -0.99 36.70
CA ILE A 31 -25.05 -1.55 37.13
C ILE A 31 -23.91 -1.08 36.22
N VAL A 32 -24.13 -1.07 34.91
CA VAL A 32 -23.16 -0.61 33.90
C VAL A 32 -22.86 0.88 34.04
N ARG A 33 -23.90 1.71 34.18
CA ARG A 33 -23.75 3.17 34.38
C ARG A 33 -23.04 3.49 35.69
N ALA A 34 -23.36 2.79 36.77
CA ALA A 34 -22.67 2.94 38.06
C ALA A 34 -21.17 2.56 37.99
N ALA A 35 -20.80 1.73 37.03
CA ALA A 35 -19.40 1.37 36.76
C ALA A 35 -18.69 2.33 35.78
N GLY A 36 -19.34 3.42 35.36
CA GLY A 36 -18.77 4.44 34.48
C GLY A 36 -18.79 4.10 32.98
N ALA A 37 -19.54 3.08 32.57
CA ALA A 37 -19.71 2.72 31.17
C ALA A 37 -21.11 3.12 30.63
N ALA A 38 -21.21 3.30 29.31
CA ALA A 38 -22.47 3.56 28.65
C ALA A 38 -23.25 2.25 28.43
N ALA A 39 -24.42 2.13 29.03
CA ALA A 39 -25.31 0.98 28.81
C ALA A 39 -26.06 1.12 27.48
N VAL A 40 -26.00 0.09 26.65
CA VAL A 40 -26.69 0.03 25.35
C VAL A 40 -27.69 -1.13 25.40
N PRO A 41 -29.00 -0.87 25.26
CA PRO A 41 -29.99 -1.95 25.17
C PRO A 41 -29.73 -2.83 23.95
N VAL A 42 -29.70 -4.14 24.16
CA VAL A 42 -29.58 -5.14 23.10
C VAL A 42 -30.58 -6.27 23.32
N SER A 43 -30.89 -7.04 22.27
CA SER A 43 -31.92 -8.10 22.35
C SER A 43 -31.34 -9.49 22.60
N ARG A 44 -30.02 -9.67 22.43
CA ARG A 44 -29.36 -10.97 22.48
C ARG A 44 -28.11 -10.90 23.35
N SER A 45 -27.88 -11.90 24.19
CA SER A 45 -26.64 -11.97 24.96
C SER A 45 -25.45 -12.39 24.10
N GLU A 46 -24.24 -12.03 24.55
CA GLU A 46 -22.99 -12.49 23.96
C GLU A 46 -22.91 -14.03 23.98
N GLN A 47 -23.45 -14.68 25.01
CA GLN A 47 -23.49 -16.14 25.09
C GLN A 47 -24.38 -16.76 24.01
N THR A 48 -25.56 -16.17 23.75
CA THR A 48 -26.45 -16.62 22.67
C THR A 48 -25.78 -16.45 21.30
N LEU A 49 -25.17 -15.28 21.06
CA LEU A 49 -24.46 -15.00 19.80
C LEU A 49 -23.26 -15.94 19.58
N ASN A 50 -22.49 -16.22 20.64
CA ASN A 50 -21.37 -17.18 20.57
C ASN A 50 -21.85 -18.61 20.30
N SER A 51 -22.98 -19.02 20.88
CA SER A 51 -23.56 -20.34 20.63
C SER A 51 -23.97 -20.52 19.16
N GLU A 52 -24.48 -19.46 18.54
CA GLU A 52 -24.76 -19.44 17.10
C GLU A 52 -23.49 -19.44 16.24
N LYS A 53 -22.48 -18.62 16.57
CA LYS A 53 -21.18 -18.66 15.87
C LYS A 53 -20.58 -20.06 15.91
N LEU A 54 -20.71 -20.79 17.02
CA LEU A 54 -20.22 -22.17 17.15
C LEU A 54 -20.92 -23.17 16.21
N LEU A 55 -22.15 -22.88 15.76
CA LEU A 55 -22.81 -23.69 14.73
C LEU A 55 -22.15 -23.45 13.36
N LEU A 56 -21.77 -22.20 13.06
CA LEU A 56 -21.00 -21.87 11.85
C LEU A 56 -19.59 -22.47 11.90
N ASP A 57 -18.92 -22.43 13.06
CA ASP A 57 -17.57 -23.01 13.25
C ASP A 57 -17.53 -24.52 12.93
N LYS A 58 -18.65 -25.23 13.12
CA LYS A 58 -18.78 -26.68 12.83
C LYS A 58 -19.21 -26.96 11.39
N ALA A 59 -19.72 -25.96 10.68
CA ALA A 59 -20.19 -26.11 9.31
C ALA A 59 -19.00 -26.07 8.33
N SER A 60 -19.08 -26.84 7.24
CA SER A 60 -18.10 -26.76 6.16
C SER A 60 -18.37 -25.51 5.33
N ALA A 61 -17.51 -24.50 5.47
CA ALA A 61 -17.60 -23.26 4.72
C ALA A 61 -17.16 -23.46 3.27
N PRO A 62 -17.93 -23.00 2.27
CA PRO A 62 -17.48 -22.95 0.88
C PRO A 62 -16.41 -21.86 0.67
N ALA A 63 -15.64 -21.97 -0.42
CA ALA A 63 -14.47 -21.12 -0.67
C ALA A 63 -14.79 -19.62 -0.86
N ASP A 64 -16.05 -19.28 -1.13
CA ASP A 64 -16.56 -17.92 -1.27
C ASP A 64 -17.10 -17.33 0.04
N VAL A 65 -16.96 -18.04 1.17
CA VAL A 65 -17.23 -17.55 2.53
C VAL A 65 -15.89 -17.38 3.26
N TYR A 66 -15.68 -16.18 3.81
CA TYR A 66 -14.36 -15.71 4.19
C TYR A 66 -14.14 -15.62 5.69
N THR A 67 -15.05 -14.97 6.41
CA THR A 67 -14.96 -14.80 7.86
C THR A 67 -16.34 -14.85 8.49
N TRP A 68 -16.41 -15.20 9.78
CA TRP A 68 -17.63 -15.07 10.57
C TRP A 68 -17.32 -14.80 12.05
N TYR A 69 -18.08 -13.91 12.68
CA TYR A 69 -17.79 -13.43 14.03
C TYR A 69 -19.04 -12.90 14.73
N VAL A 70 -18.96 -12.74 16.06
CA VAL A 70 -19.95 -12.01 16.85
C VAL A 70 -19.60 -10.52 16.81
N ASP A 71 -20.54 -9.70 16.35
CA ASP A 71 -20.43 -8.25 16.37
C ASP A 71 -21.30 -7.67 17.49
N PRO A 72 -20.70 -7.23 18.61
CA PRO A 72 -21.46 -6.64 19.71
C PRO A 72 -22.05 -5.27 19.34
N THR A 73 -21.51 -4.57 18.34
CA THR A 73 -22.00 -3.23 17.94
C THR A 73 -23.34 -3.31 17.21
N SER A 74 -23.56 -4.38 16.43
CA SER A 74 -24.83 -4.67 15.78
C SER A 74 -25.66 -5.75 16.47
N ASN A 75 -25.16 -6.29 17.60
CA ASN A 75 -25.75 -7.39 18.36
C ASN A 75 -26.14 -8.60 17.47
N SER A 76 -25.24 -8.96 16.54
CA SER A 76 -25.50 -9.99 15.54
C SER A 76 -24.28 -10.89 15.29
N VAL A 77 -24.52 -12.06 14.71
CA VAL A 77 -23.45 -12.85 14.08
C VAL A 77 -23.30 -12.36 12.65
N VAL A 78 -22.08 -11.99 12.25
CA VAL A 78 -21.77 -11.50 10.90
C VAL A 78 -21.07 -12.60 10.11
N VAL A 79 -21.44 -12.77 8.84
CA VAL A 79 -20.71 -13.60 7.87
C VAL A 79 -20.27 -12.71 6.72
N GLU A 80 -18.97 -12.72 6.44
CA GLU A 80 -18.36 -12.00 5.33
C GLU A 80 -18.01 -12.98 4.19
N ALA A 81 -18.36 -12.65 2.96
CA ALA A 81 -18.29 -13.54 1.81
C ALA A 81 -18.17 -12.77 0.48
N ALA A 82 -17.91 -13.47 -0.62
CA ALA A 82 -17.86 -12.91 -1.97
C ALA A 82 -19.19 -12.27 -2.38
N THR A 83 -20.30 -12.85 -1.91
CA THR A 83 -21.67 -12.36 -2.15
C THR A 83 -22.53 -12.52 -0.90
N ALA A 84 -23.56 -11.70 -0.78
CA ALA A 84 -24.54 -11.84 0.29
C ALA A 84 -25.30 -13.19 0.21
N ASP A 85 -25.48 -13.75 -0.99
CA ASP A 85 -26.12 -15.05 -1.18
C ASP A 85 -25.27 -16.21 -0.63
N ALA A 86 -23.95 -16.19 -0.88
CA ALA A 86 -23.03 -17.19 -0.33
C ALA A 86 -23.05 -17.18 1.20
N ALA A 87 -22.97 -15.99 1.81
CA ALA A 87 -23.09 -15.82 3.26
C ALA A 87 -24.43 -16.33 3.82
N ARG A 88 -25.56 -15.97 3.18
CA ARG A 88 -26.90 -16.44 3.59
C ARG A 88 -27.05 -17.95 3.45
N SER A 89 -26.56 -18.52 2.35
CA SER A 89 -26.62 -19.96 2.09
C SER A 89 -25.83 -20.75 3.12
N PHE A 90 -24.60 -20.33 3.43
CA PHE A 90 -23.79 -20.94 4.49
C PHE A 90 -24.46 -20.86 5.85
N ALA A 91 -24.97 -19.69 6.23
CA ALA A 91 -25.66 -19.50 7.51
C ALA A 91 -26.95 -20.33 7.62
N SER A 92 -27.73 -20.41 6.54
CA SER A 92 -28.96 -21.23 6.51
C SER A 92 -28.67 -22.72 6.69
N LYS A 93 -27.56 -23.23 6.13
CA LYS A 93 -27.13 -24.63 6.31
C LYS A 93 -26.74 -24.92 7.76
N ALA A 94 -26.19 -23.93 8.46
CA ALA A 94 -25.86 -24.02 9.88
C ALA A 94 -27.06 -23.74 10.81
N GLY A 95 -28.21 -23.33 10.27
CA GLY A 95 -29.41 -22.99 11.05
C GLY A 95 -29.29 -21.66 11.83
N VAL A 96 -28.46 -20.72 11.36
CA VAL A 96 -28.17 -19.46 12.06
C VAL A 96 -28.67 -18.26 11.26
N SER A 97 -29.29 -17.30 11.94
CA SER A 97 -29.60 -15.99 11.37
C SER A 97 -28.41 -15.06 11.49
N VAL A 98 -27.92 -14.53 10.36
CA VAL A 98 -26.71 -13.70 10.32
C VAL A 98 -26.95 -12.38 9.61
N ARG A 99 -26.12 -11.39 9.96
CA ARG A 99 -25.90 -10.21 9.11
C ARG A 99 -24.86 -10.56 8.05
N THR A 100 -25.11 -10.21 6.80
CA THR A 100 -24.16 -10.46 5.72
C THR A 100 -23.32 -9.23 5.42
N ARG A 101 -22.06 -9.44 5.03
CA ARG A 101 -21.19 -8.41 4.50
C ARG A 101 -20.47 -8.96 3.26
N VAL A 102 -20.41 -8.17 2.20
CA VAL A 102 -19.56 -8.50 1.05
C VAL A 102 -18.15 -7.99 1.38
N SER A 103 -17.17 -8.87 1.26
CA SER A 103 -15.76 -8.55 1.50
C SER A 103 -14.86 -9.28 0.51
N GLU A 104 -13.54 -9.11 0.64
CA GLU A 104 -12.55 -9.87 -0.10
C GLU A 104 -12.05 -11.05 0.75
N ALA A 105 -11.57 -12.09 0.09
CA ALA A 105 -10.96 -13.22 0.77
C ALA A 105 -9.73 -12.77 1.58
N PRO A 106 -9.58 -13.18 2.85
CA PRO A 106 -8.36 -12.93 3.60
C PRO A 106 -7.18 -13.61 2.90
N ARG A 107 -6.03 -12.94 2.90
CA ARG A 107 -4.80 -13.44 2.30
C ARG A 107 -3.61 -13.25 3.24
N PRO A 108 -2.59 -14.12 3.17
CA PRO A 108 -1.30 -13.84 3.78
C PRO A 108 -0.71 -12.54 3.21
N LEU A 109 -0.04 -11.75 4.06
CA LEU A 109 0.68 -10.54 3.67
C LEU A 109 2.17 -10.73 4.00
N TYR A 110 3.03 -10.53 3.00
CA TYR A 110 4.48 -10.59 3.09
C TYR A 110 5.08 -9.29 2.61
N ASP A 111 6.19 -8.86 3.20
CA ASP A 111 6.89 -7.65 2.78
C ASP A 111 7.96 -7.96 1.74
N ILE A 112 8.17 -7.02 0.81
CA ILE A 112 9.31 -7.00 -0.10
C ILE A 112 10.24 -5.88 0.37
N ARG A 113 11.52 -6.23 0.59
CA ARG A 113 12.59 -5.28 0.93
C ARG A 113 13.77 -5.51 0.01
N GLY A 114 14.50 -4.45 -0.31
CA GLY A 114 15.77 -4.59 -1.01
C GLY A 114 16.77 -5.42 -0.22
N GLY A 115 17.61 -6.18 -0.91
CA GLY A 115 18.58 -7.10 -0.32
C GLY A 115 18.04 -8.48 0.04
N ASP A 116 16.72 -8.63 0.24
CA ASP A 116 16.13 -9.92 0.59
C ASP A 116 16.27 -10.94 -0.56
N GLN A 117 16.35 -12.22 -0.22
CA GLN A 117 16.42 -13.31 -1.18
C GLN A 117 15.11 -13.46 -1.96
N TYR A 118 15.23 -13.80 -3.24
CA TYR A 118 14.16 -14.44 -4.01
C TYR A 118 14.72 -15.57 -4.89
N VAL A 119 13.86 -16.52 -5.25
CA VAL A 119 14.21 -17.74 -5.99
C VAL A 119 13.58 -17.68 -7.37
N ILE A 120 14.36 -17.84 -8.43
CA ILE A 120 13.89 -17.88 -9.82
C ILE A 120 13.87 -19.34 -10.27
N ASN A 121 12.80 -19.77 -10.95
CA ASN A 121 12.65 -21.15 -11.47
C ASN A 121 12.94 -22.25 -10.44
N ARG A 122 12.74 -21.94 -9.14
CA ARG A 122 13.02 -22.81 -7.97
C ARG A 122 14.48 -23.25 -7.80
N ASN A 123 15.44 -22.66 -8.51
CA ASN A 123 16.84 -23.11 -8.48
C ASN A 123 17.89 -22.00 -8.50
N VAL A 124 17.57 -20.81 -9.02
CA VAL A 124 18.49 -19.67 -9.04
C VAL A 124 18.16 -18.73 -7.89
N LEU A 125 19.18 -18.24 -7.20
CA LEU A 125 19.05 -17.28 -6.11
C LEU A 125 19.62 -15.93 -6.54
N CYS A 126 18.82 -14.89 -6.39
CA CYS A 126 19.26 -13.51 -6.50
C CYS A 126 18.71 -12.71 -5.30
N SER A 127 19.10 -11.45 -5.24
CA SER A 127 18.65 -10.50 -4.23
C SER A 127 17.70 -9.49 -4.85
N VAL A 128 16.67 -9.11 -4.11
CA VAL A 128 15.75 -8.03 -4.48
C VAL A 128 16.55 -6.72 -4.54
N GLY A 129 16.35 -5.92 -5.58
CA GLY A 129 16.94 -4.59 -5.70
C GLY A 129 16.15 -3.58 -4.89
N PHE A 130 15.16 -2.97 -5.53
CA PHE A 130 14.29 -2.00 -4.88
C PHE A 130 12.83 -2.30 -5.16
N SER A 131 12.00 -2.14 -4.14
CA SER A 131 10.54 -2.13 -4.27
C SER A 131 10.10 -1.02 -5.23
N VAL A 132 9.20 -1.38 -6.14
CA VAL A 132 8.50 -0.45 -7.02
C VAL A 132 7.01 -0.72 -6.92
N ASP A 133 6.19 0.19 -7.43
CA ASP A 133 4.75 -0.03 -7.49
C ASP A 133 4.43 -1.35 -8.22
N GLY A 134 3.80 -2.29 -7.50
CA GLY A 134 3.43 -3.61 -8.01
C GLY A 134 4.56 -4.64 -8.11
N GLY A 135 5.74 -4.38 -7.54
CA GLY A 135 6.80 -5.38 -7.49
C GLY A 135 8.17 -4.89 -7.06
N PHE A 136 9.23 -5.36 -7.72
CA PHE A 136 10.61 -4.93 -7.45
C PHE A 136 11.51 -5.00 -8.68
N VAL A 137 12.54 -4.16 -8.72
CA VAL A 137 13.62 -4.23 -9.72
C VAL A 137 14.74 -5.18 -9.29
N THR A 138 15.45 -5.74 -10.26
CA THR A 138 16.55 -6.68 -10.07
C THR A 138 17.47 -6.70 -11.30
N ALA A 139 18.48 -7.57 -11.33
CA ALA A 139 19.38 -7.72 -12.46
C ALA A 139 18.77 -8.58 -13.58
N GLY A 140 19.06 -8.24 -14.83
CA GLY A 140 18.54 -8.93 -16.02
C GLY A 140 19.07 -10.36 -16.15
N HIS A 141 20.34 -10.58 -15.81
CA HIS A 141 20.96 -11.90 -15.87
C HIS A 141 20.37 -12.93 -14.88
N CYS A 142 19.57 -12.49 -13.89
CA CYS A 142 18.93 -13.39 -12.92
C CYS A 142 17.82 -14.26 -13.53
N GLY A 143 17.14 -13.78 -14.57
CA GLY A 143 16.00 -14.47 -15.16
C GLY A 143 15.42 -13.77 -16.38
N GLY A 144 14.80 -14.54 -17.27
CA GLY A 144 14.11 -14.01 -18.45
C GLY A 144 12.65 -13.66 -18.17
N THR A 145 12.05 -12.80 -19.01
CA THR A 145 10.62 -12.46 -18.96
C THR A 145 9.75 -13.72 -18.87
N GLY A 146 8.78 -13.72 -17.95
CA GLY A 146 7.90 -14.84 -17.66
C GLY A 146 8.46 -15.86 -16.64
N SER A 147 9.73 -15.75 -16.23
CA SER A 147 10.28 -16.65 -15.21
C SER A 147 9.54 -16.46 -13.88
N PRO A 148 9.00 -17.53 -13.25
CA PRO A 148 8.35 -17.45 -11.95
C PRO A 148 9.36 -17.23 -10.81
N THR A 149 8.90 -16.53 -9.77
CA THR A 149 9.67 -16.27 -8.56
C THR A 149 8.97 -16.73 -7.29
N LEU A 150 9.77 -17.22 -6.34
CA LEU A 150 9.38 -17.41 -4.95
C LEU A 150 10.11 -16.39 -4.08
N GLY A 151 9.47 -15.87 -3.03
CA GLY A 151 10.14 -14.98 -2.10
C GLY A 151 11.03 -15.72 -1.11
N TYR A 152 11.60 -14.99 -0.15
CA TYR A 152 12.52 -15.53 0.86
C TYR A 152 11.95 -16.71 1.68
N ASN A 153 10.62 -16.81 1.74
CA ASN A 153 9.86 -17.83 2.46
C ASN A 153 9.39 -19.00 1.56
N ASN A 154 9.87 -19.09 0.32
CA ASN A 154 9.46 -20.08 -0.69
C ASN A 154 7.97 -20.02 -1.11
N VAL A 155 7.27 -18.92 -0.82
CA VAL A 155 5.90 -18.69 -1.29
C VAL A 155 5.93 -17.99 -2.65
N ASP A 156 4.97 -18.33 -3.52
CA ASP A 156 4.80 -17.69 -4.82
C ASP A 156 4.77 -16.18 -4.69
N GLN A 157 5.65 -15.51 -5.43
CA GLN A 157 5.89 -14.07 -5.32
C GLN A 157 5.48 -13.32 -6.57
N GLY A 158 5.80 -13.84 -7.76
CA GLY A 158 5.54 -13.12 -8.99
C GLY A 158 6.24 -13.72 -10.20
N THR A 159 6.33 -12.91 -11.26
CA THR A 159 7.04 -13.28 -12.48
C THR A 159 7.85 -12.09 -13.00
N PHE A 160 8.95 -12.37 -13.70
CA PHE A 160 9.71 -11.35 -14.42
C PHE A 160 8.82 -10.71 -15.49
N ALA A 161 8.48 -9.44 -15.33
CA ALA A 161 7.63 -8.71 -16.27
C ALA A 161 8.45 -8.00 -17.37
N GLY A 162 9.74 -7.80 -17.13
CA GLY A 162 10.70 -7.37 -18.14
C GLY A 162 12.11 -7.77 -17.71
N SER A 163 12.96 -8.13 -18.68
CA SER A 163 14.36 -8.46 -18.46
C SER A 163 15.18 -8.15 -19.72
N SER A 164 16.39 -7.60 -19.53
CA SER A 164 17.34 -7.31 -20.60
C SER A 164 18.76 -7.62 -20.13
N PHE A 165 19.41 -8.56 -20.82
CA PHE A 165 20.82 -8.95 -20.67
C PHE A 165 21.24 -9.85 -21.86
N PRO A 166 22.43 -9.68 -22.47
CA PRO A 166 23.44 -8.64 -22.23
C PRO A 166 23.06 -7.29 -22.91
N GLY A 167 24.01 -6.36 -23.02
CA GLY A 167 23.80 -4.98 -23.48
C GLY A 167 23.59 -4.04 -22.29
N ASN A 168 22.54 -4.30 -21.53
CA ASN A 168 22.30 -3.74 -20.20
C ASN A 168 22.14 -4.91 -19.20
N ASP A 169 21.96 -4.64 -17.91
CA ASP A 169 21.70 -5.69 -16.93
C ASP A 169 20.60 -5.31 -15.93
N TYR A 170 19.37 -5.24 -16.43
CA TYR A 170 18.21 -4.92 -15.61
C TYR A 170 17.00 -5.83 -15.87
N ALA A 171 16.18 -5.97 -14.83
CA ALA A 171 14.88 -6.59 -14.88
C ALA A 171 13.95 -5.99 -13.83
N TRP A 172 12.68 -6.35 -13.92
CA TRP A 172 11.75 -6.18 -12.81
C TRP A 172 10.78 -7.36 -12.74
N VAL A 173 10.37 -7.66 -11.52
CA VAL A 173 9.42 -8.71 -11.19
C VAL A 173 8.13 -8.05 -10.77
N ARG A 174 7.03 -8.39 -11.44
CA ARG A 174 5.69 -8.04 -11.00
C ARG A 174 5.23 -9.05 -9.97
N THR A 175 4.81 -8.58 -8.80
CA THR A 175 4.39 -9.46 -7.70
C THR A 175 2.90 -9.67 -7.64
N ASN A 176 2.49 -10.80 -7.08
CA ASN A 176 1.09 -11.07 -6.76
C ASN A 176 0.65 -10.27 -5.51
N SER A 177 -0.64 -10.33 -5.20
CA SER A 177 -1.25 -9.50 -4.16
C SER A 177 -0.86 -9.88 -2.72
N ASN A 178 -0.21 -11.03 -2.51
CA ASN A 178 0.23 -11.46 -1.18
C ASN A 178 1.50 -10.73 -0.73
N TRP A 179 2.19 -10.06 -1.66
CA TRP A 179 3.45 -9.38 -1.39
C TRP A 179 3.29 -7.86 -1.49
N THR A 180 3.77 -7.16 -0.46
CA THR A 180 3.66 -5.73 -0.29
C THR A 180 5.04 -5.10 -0.50
N PRO A 181 5.22 -4.31 -1.58
CA PRO A 181 6.42 -3.50 -1.75
C PRO A 181 6.61 -2.54 -0.58
N THR A 182 7.80 -2.53 0.03
CA THR A 182 8.13 -1.60 1.13
C THR A 182 9.31 -0.71 0.77
N PRO A 183 9.38 0.54 1.29
CA PRO A 183 10.45 1.49 0.97
C PRO A 183 11.72 1.25 1.79
N TYR A 184 12.09 -0.02 2.01
CA TYR A 184 13.17 -0.42 2.90
C TYR A 184 14.13 -1.39 2.22
N VAL A 185 15.40 -1.29 2.59
CA VAL A 185 16.46 -2.22 2.24
C VAL A 185 16.96 -2.88 3.53
N ASN A 186 17.13 -4.19 3.53
CA ASN A 186 17.65 -4.95 4.66
C ASN A 186 19.11 -4.55 4.93
N ASP A 187 19.43 -4.17 6.17
CA ASP A 187 20.79 -3.78 6.58
C ASP A 187 21.64 -4.97 7.04
N TYR A 188 21.05 -6.17 7.11
CA TYR A 188 21.66 -7.40 7.63
C TYR A 188 22.22 -7.32 9.07
N ALA A 189 21.87 -6.27 9.81
CA ALA A 189 22.18 -6.07 11.23
C ALA A 189 20.93 -6.22 12.12
N GLY A 190 19.81 -6.68 11.55
CA GLY A 190 18.52 -6.83 12.23
C GLY A 190 17.58 -5.63 12.06
N GLY A 191 17.96 -4.65 11.23
CA GLY A 191 17.19 -3.46 10.92
C GLY A 191 16.94 -3.29 9.41
N SER A 192 16.76 -2.03 9.01
CA SER A 192 16.57 -1.67 7.61
C SER A 192 16.96 -0.22 7.35
N VAL A 193 17.37 0.07 6.12
CA VAL A 193 17.63 1.41 5.62
C VAL A 193 16.44 1.90 4.81
N ALA A 194 15.92 3.06 5.18
CA ALA A 194 14.88 3.75 4.45
C ALA A 194 15.36 4.24 3.08
N VAL A 195 14.56 4.01 2.04
CA VAL A 195 14.78 4.58 0.71
C VAL A 195 13.96 5.85 0.60
N SER A 196 14.56 7.00 0.33
CA SER A 196 13.85 8.29 0.26
C SER A 196 13.79 8.87 -1.15
N GLY A 197 14.55 8.33 -2.10
CA GLY A 197 14.60 8.77 -3.49
C GLY A 197 15.65 8.00 -4.28
N SER A 198 15.95 8.46 -5.49
CA SER A 198 16.99 7.91 -6.38
C SER A 198 17.90 9.00 -6.96
N GLN A 199 18.21 10.02 -6.16
CA GLN A 199 19.21 11.01 -6.56
C GLN A 199 20.57 10.33 -6.74
N GLU A 200 21.13 10.47 -7.94
CA GLU A 200 22.36 9.80 -8.32
C GLU A 200 23.58 10.41 -7.62
N ALA A 201 24.40 9.58 -7.00
CA ALA A 201 25.61 9.98 -6.30
C ALA A 201 26.79 10.11 -7.27
N GLY A 202 27.67 11.09 -7.04
CA GLY A 202 28.86 11.32 -7.87
C GLY A 202 29.99 10.30 -7.65
N ILE A 203 30.99 10.31 -8.54
CA ILE A 203 32.25 9.58 -8.33
C ILE A 203 32.91 10.04 -7.02
N GLY A 204 33.44 9.11 -6.24
CA GLY A 204 34.02 9.34 -4.92
C GLY A 204 33.01 9.30 -3.77
N ALA A 205 31.70 9.28 -4.04
CA ALA A 205 30.70 9.16 -3.01
C ALA A 205 30.74 7.78 -2.33
N SER A 206 30.45 7.78 -1.02
CA SER A 206 30.21 6.54 -0.28
C SER A 206 28.94 5.87 -0.77
N VAL A 207 29.01 4.56 -0.97
CA VAL A 207 27.89 3.75 -1.42
C VAL A 207 27.94 2.39 -0.74
N CYS A 208 26.78 1.87 -0.36
CA CYS A 208 26.62 0.57 0.26
C CYS A 208 25.68 -0.30 -0.55
N ARG A 209 25.84 -1.61 -0.47
CA ARG A 209 24.99 -2.59 -1.11
C ARG A 209 24.47 -3.61 -0.14
N SER A 210 23.30 -4.15 -0.44
CA SER A 210 22.63 -5.21 0.32
C SER A 210 22.35 -6.41 -0.57
N GLY A 211 22.72 -7.61 -0.12
CA GLY A 211 22.50 -8.85 -0.86
C GLY A 211 22.46 -10.09 0.04
N ARG A 212 21.78 -11.13 -0.44
CA ARG A 212 21.41 -12.33 0.33
C ARG A 212 22.56 -13.21 0.76
N THR A 213 23.71 -13.13 0.09
CA THR A 213 24.83 -14.05 0.32
C THR A 213 25.79 -13.46 1.34
N SER A 214 26.22 -12.22 1.12
CA SER A 214 27.25 -11.60 1.96
C SER A 214 26.72 -10.41 2.77
N GLY A 215 25.45 -10.05 2.64
CA GLY A 215 24.80 -9.06 3.50
C GLY A 215 25.08 -7.62 3.09
N TRP A 216 25.51 -6.79 4.04
CA TRP A 216 25.70 -5.35 3.85
C TRP A 216 27.17 -4.97 3.73
N HIS A 217 27.56 -4.37 2.60
CA HIS A 217 28.93 -3.94 2.36
C HIS A 217 29.00 -2.56 1.73
N CYS A 218 30.00 -1.77 2.12
CA CYS A 218 30.17 -0.40 1.65
C CYS A 218 31.52 -0.20 0.97
N GLY A 219 31.57 0.83 0.14
CA GLY A 219 32.74 1.29 -0.57
C GLY A 219 32.50 2.67 -1.14
N THR A 220 33.12 2.94 -2.27
CA THR A 220 33.10 4.22 -2.97
C THR A 220 32.85 4.00 -4.44
N ILE A 221 32.13 4.94 -5.07
CA ILE A 221 31.98 4.96 -6.52
C ILE A 221 33.32 5.34 -7.16
N GLN A 222 33.85 4.47 -8.00
CA GLN A 222 35.17 4.61 -8.65
C GLN A 222 35.04 5.16 -10.08
N ALA A 223 34.04 4.70 -10.83
CA ALA A 223 33.80 5.12 -12.21
C ALA A 223 32.33 4.95 -12.58
N LYS A 224 31.89 5.70 -13.59
CA LYS A 224 30.56 5.59 -14.22
C LYS A 224 30.72 5.36 -15.71
N ASP A 225 29.63 4.94 -16.36
CA ASP A 225 29.62 4.59 -17.79
C ASP A 225 30.67 3.52 -18.14
N VAL A 226 30.79 2.52 -17.26
CA VAL A 226 31.73 1.41 -17.40
C VAL A 226 31.13 0.37 -18.32
N THR A 227 31.93 -0.07 -19.29
CA THR A 227 31.62 -1.26 -20.09
C THR A 227 32.27 -2.49 -19.47
N ALA A 228 31.48 -3.51 -19.16
CA ALA A 228 31.95 -4.82 -18.69
C ALA A 228 31.77 -5.87 -19.77
N ASN A 229 32.85 -6.59 -20.09
CA ASN A 229 32.81 -7.66 -21.08
C ASN A 229 32.56 -9.01 -20.39
N TYR A 230 31.29 -9.36 -20.17
CA TYR A 230 30.91 -10.68 -19.63
C TYR A 230 31.02 -11.77 -20.71
N SER A 231 31.06 -13.04 -20.30
CA SER A 231 31.08 -14.18 -21.22
C SER A 231 29.85 -14.24 -22.14
N ASN A 232 28.72 -13.68 -21.71
CA ASN A 232 27.49 -13.58 -22.49
C ASN A 232 27.48 -12.39 -23.47
N GLY A 233 28.43 -11.47 -23.35
CA GLY A 233 28.52 -10.25 -24.15
C GLY A 233 28.78 -9.00 -23.31
N PRO A 234 29.10 -7.87 -23.96
CA PRO A 234 29.33 -6.61 -23.26
C PRO A 234 28.04 -6.05 -22.64
N VAL A 235 28.18 -5.45 -21.47
CA VAL A 235 27.17 -4.65 -20.77
C VAL A 235 27.73 -3.24 -20.59
N TYR A 236 26.94 -2.24 -20.97
CA TYR A 236 27.34 -0.83 -21.01
C TYR A 236 26.73 -0.04 -19.84
N GLY A 237 27.18 1.19 -19.60
CA GLY A 237 26.54 2.11 -18.67
C GLY A 237 26.66 1.74 -17.18
N LEU A 238 27.50 0.77 -16.80
CA LEU A 238 27.62 0.33 -15.42
C LEU A 238 28.35 1.35 -14.54
N THR A 239 28.11 1.29 -13.23
CA THR A 239 28.89 2.03 -12.24
C THR A 239 29.81 1.07 -11.48
N SER A 240 31.09 1.41 -11.40
CA SER A 240 32.11 0.63 -10.70
C SER A 240 32.33 1.13 -9.28
N THR A 241 32.54 0.20 -8.35
CA THR A 241 32.80 0.46 -6.94
C THR A 241 33.89 -0.48 -6.41
N ASN A 242 34.47 -0.14 -5.26
CA ASN A 242 35.39 -1.01 -4.52
C ASN A 242 34.72 -1.77 -3.36
N ALA A 243 33.39 -1.81 -3.31
CA ALA A 243 32.68 -2.72 -2.40
C ALA A 243 32.68 -4.13 -3.01
N CYS A 244 32.78 -5.15 -2.17
CA CYS A 244 32.76 -6.55 -2.58
C CYS A 244 31.32 -7.08 -2.74
N ALA A 245 31.15 -8.17 -3.50
CA ALA A 245 29.93 -8.95 -3.62
C ALA A 245 30.27 -10.42 -3.94
N GLU A 246 29.34 -11.33 -3.67
CA GLU A 246 29.46 -12.76 -3.93
C GLU A 246 28.28 -13.29 -4.77
N GLY A 247 28.40 -14.52 -5.26
CA GLY A 247 27.33 -15.18 -6.00
C GLY A 247 26.02 -15.23 -5.19
N GLY A 248 24.93 -14.74 -5.77
CA GLY A 248 23.62 -14.61 -5.11
C GLY A 248 23.31 -13.18 -4.63
N ASP A 249 24.30 -12.29 -4.54
CA ASP A 249 24.08 -10.86 -4.27
C ASP A 249 23.60 -10.08 -5.52
N SER A 250 23.67 -10.71 -6.69
CA SER A 250 23.12 -10.21 -7.96
C SER A 250 21.69 -9.70 -7.80
N GLY A 251 21.40 -8.55 -8.40
CA GLY A 251 20.13 -7.84 -8.27
C GLY A 251 20.01 -6.99 -7.00
N GLY A 252 20.85 -7.20 -5.99
CA GLY A 252 20.81 -6.53 -4.70
C GLY A 252 20.95 -5.01 -4.76
N ALA A 253 20.35 -4.34 -3.78
CA ALA A 253 20.19 -2.88 -3.71
C ALA A 253 21.51 -2.13 -3.48
N TRP A 254 21.74 -1.00 -4.16
CA TRP A 254 22.83 -0.05 -3.87
C TRP A 254 22.28 1.30 -3.36
N LEU A 255 22.77 1.79 -2.23
CA LEU A 255 22.34 3.01 -1.56
C LEU A 255 23.52 3.95 -1.30
N ALA A 256 23.34 5.24 -1.59
CA ALA A 256 24.19 6.32 -1.10
C ALA A 256 23.38 7.13 -0.08
N GLY A 257 23.65 6.92 1.21
CA GLY A 257 22.76 7.37 2.27
C GLY A 257 21.38 6.70 2.15
N ASN A 258 20.33 7.49 1.92
CA ASN A 258 18.96 7.01 1.68
C ASN A 258 18.54 7.10 0.20
N GLN A 259 19.47 7.35 -0.72
CA GLN A 259 19.20 7.48 -2.15
C GLN A 259 19.57 6.18 -2.88
N ALA A 260 18.62 5.60 -3.58
CA ALA A 260 18.79 4.38 -4.36
C ALA A 260 19.62 4.65 -5.63
N GLN A 261 20.67 3.86 -5.83
CA GLN A 261 21.69 4.05 -6.88
C GLN A 261 21.57 3.02 -8.00
N GLY A 262 21.33 1.75 -7.67
CA GLY A 262 21.36 0.68 -8.67
C GLY A 262 21.20 -0.73 -8.12
N VAL A 263 21.27 -1.70 -9.01
CA VAL A 263 21.19 -3.14 -8.70
C VAL A 263 22.51 -3.82 -9.04
N THR A 264 22.97 -4.75 -8.19
CA THR A 264 24.22 -5.49 -8.43
C THR A 264 24.16 -6.24 -9.75
N SER A 265 25.09 -5.93 -10.66
CA SER A 265 25.22 -6.63 -11.95
C SER A 265 26.25 -7.76 -11.85
N GLY A 266 27.45 -7.45 -11.37
CA GLY A 266 28.49 -8.47 -11.17
C GLY A 266 29.76 -7.85 -10.62
N GLY A 267 30.81 -8.64 -10.45
CA GLY A 267 32.06 -8.14 -9.88
C GLY A 267 33.21 -9.12 -10.03
N SER A 268 34.33 -8.77 -9.40
CA SER A 268 35.54 -9.60 -9.31
C SER A 268 36.06 -9.63 -7.89
N GLY A 269 36.81 -10.69 -7.55
CA GLY A 269 37.29 -10.92 -6.18
C GLY A 269 36.21 -11.53 -5.28
N ASP A 270 36.34 -11.34 -3.98
CA ASP A 270 35.40 -11.82 -2.96
C ASP A 270 35.35 -10.88 -1.74
N CYS A 271 34.47 -11.19 -0.77
CA CYS A 271 34.36 -10.40 0.46
C CYS A 271 35.38 -10.79 1.55
N LYS A 272 36.36 -11.66 1.25
CA LYS A 272 37.42 -12.05 2.19
C LYS A 272 38.75 -11.36 1.90
N THR A 273 39.08 -11.24 0.62
CA THR A 273 40.35 -10.72 0.10
C THR A 273 40.18 -9.35 -0.57
N GLY A 274 38.94 -8.94 -0.80
CA GLY A 274 38.59 -7.69 -1.48
C GLY A 274 38.23 -7.92 -2.94
N GLY A 275 37.53 -6.95 -3.52
CA GLY A 275 36.98 -7.06 -4.86
C GLY A 275 36.37 -5.75 -5.33
N GLY A 276 36.01 -5.70 -6.61
CA GLY A 276 35.27 -4.61 -7.20
C GLY A 276 33.91 -5.09 -7.67
N THR A 277 32.88 -4.29 -7.46
CA THR A 277 31.52 -4.63 -7.91
C THR A 277 30.98 -3.55 -8.82
N LEU A 278 30.30 -4.00 -9.87
CA LEU A 278 29.58 -3.20 -10.84
C LEU A 278 28.08 -3.27 -10.54
N PHE A 279 27.42 -2.12 -10.62
CA PHE A 279 25.97 -2.05 -10.52
C PHE A 279 25.37 -1.36 -11.75
N GLN A 280 24.20 -1.83 -12.14
CA GLN A 280 23.34 -1.22 -13.15
C GLN A 280 22.59 -0.04 -12.51
N PRO A 281 22.71 1.20 -13.04
CA PRO A 281 22.02 2.37 -12.50
C PRO A 281 20.50 2.20 -12.44
N LEU A 282 19.91 2.56 -11.30
CA LEU A 282 18.48 2.35 -11.04
C LEU A 282 17.59 3.20 -11.97
N ASN A 283 17.95 4.47 -12.19
CA ASN A 283 17.09 5.41 -12.92
C ASN A 283 16.86 4.98 -14.37
N GLU A 284 17.81 4.26 -14.99
CA GLU A 284 17.61 3.66 -16.32
C GLU A 284 16.53 2.57 -16.29
N ILE A 285 16.53 1.71 -15.27
CA ILE A 285 15.54 0.63 -15.10
C ILE A 285 14.14 1.23 -14.92
N LEU A 286 14.04 2.23 -14.03
CA LEU A 286 12.79 2.92 -13.74
C LEU A 286 12.23 3.59 -15.00
N SER A 287 13.07 4.31 -15.75
CA SER A 287 12.69 4.96 -17.00
C SER A 287 12.26 3.95 -18.07
N THR A 288 13.01 2.86 -18.24
CA THR A 288 12.79 1.87 -19.30
C THR A 288 11.45 1.17 -19.14
N TYR A 289 11.08 0.83 -17.91
CA TYR A 289 9.85 0.09 -17.61
C TYR A 289 8.71 0.97 -17.09
N GLY A 290 8.89 2.29 -17.03
CA GLY A 290 7.90 3.23 -16.48
C GLY A 290 7.57 2.94 -15.01
N LEU A 291 8.55 2.47 -14.23
CA LEU A 291 8.37 2.05 -12.85
C LEU A 291 8.58 3.21 -11.89
N ARG A 292 7.90 3.13 -10.74
CA ARG A 292 8.01 4.11 -9.67
C ARG A 292 8.55 3.45 -8.41
N LEU A 293 9.64 4.02 -7.90
CA LEU A 293 10.33 3.56 -6.69
C LEU A 293 9.49 3.79 -5.44
N SER A 294 9.34 2.77 -4.58
CA SER A 294 8.73 2.94 -3.26
C SER A 294 9.69 3.69 -2.32
N THR A 295 9.28 4.83 -1.76
CA THR A 295 10.12 5.64 -0.85
C THR A 295 9.41 6.05 0.44
N THR A 296 10.18 6.25 1.52
CA THR A 296 9.72 6.69 2.86
C THR A 296 9.24 8.14 2.89
N GLY A 297 9.59 8.93 1.87
CA GLY A 297 9.04 10.27 1.65
C GLY A 297 7.68 10.30 0.96
N GLY A 298 7.00 9.15 0.82
CA GLY A 298 5.76 9.03 0.04
C GLY A 298 6.04 8.86 -1.45
N GLY A 299 6.87 7.87 -1.78
CA GLY A 299 7.28 7.55 -3.15
C GLY A 299 6.28 6.72 -3.95
N SER A 300 5.11 6.35 -3.44
CA SER A 300 3.93 6.22 -4.30
C SER A 300 3.40 7.63 -4.45
N SER A 301 3.24 8.09 -5.68
CA SER A 301 2.53 9.32 -5.93
C SER A 301 1.15 9.05 -5.39
N ASN A 302 0.76 9.61 -4.24
CA ASN A 302 -0.61 9.46 -3.76
C ASN A 302 -1.52 10.35 -4.63
N ARG A 303 -1.47 10.16 -5.94
CA ARG A 303 -2.30 10.79 -6.94
C ARG A 303 -3.70 10.28 -6.72
N ILE A 304 -4.65 11.19 -6.83
CA ILE A 304 -6.06 10.85 -6.92
C ILE A 304 -6.37 10.93 -8.41
N ILE A 305 -6.38 9.77 -9.06
CA ILE A 305 -6.56 9.62 -10.51
C ILE A 305 -8.02 9.37 -10.80
N GLY A 306 -8.62 10.16 -11.68
CA GLY A 306 -10.03 10.06 -12.06
C GLY A 306 -10.23 9.81 -13.56
N TYR A 307 -11.32 10.39 -14.07
CA TYR A 307 -11.72 10.31 -15.48
C TYR A 307 -10.58 10.73 -16.43
N GLN A 308 -10.42 10.01 -17.55
CA GLN A 308 -9.36 10.21 -18.55
C GLN A 308 -7.93 10.16 -18.00
N ASP A 309 -7.73 9.38 -16.93
CA ASP A 309 -6.46 9.23 -16.21
C ASP A 309 -5.84 10.57 -15.78
N LYS A 310 -6.70 11.54 -15.47
CA LYS A 310 -6.30 12.85 -14.96
C LYS A 310 -6.22 12.83 -13.45
N CYS A 311 -5.28 13.59 -12.92
CA CYS A 311 -5.03 13.71 -11.50
C CYS A 311 -5.75 14.91 -10.91
N VAL A 312 -6.24 14.77 -9.67
CA VAL A 312 -6.58 15.91 -8.84
C VAL A 312 -5.31 16.73 -8.62
N ASP A 313 -5.36 18.00 -9.02
CA ASP A 313 -4.24 18.92 -9.11
C ASP A 313 -4.56 20.21 -8.35
N VAL A 314 -3.53 20.77 -7.73
CA VAL A 314 -3.51 22.16 -7.26
C VAL A 314 -2.93 23.03 -8.39
N PRO A 315 -3.77 23.78 -9.14
CA PRO A 315 -3.33 24.47 -10.35
C PRO A 315 -2.14 25.38 -10.09
N ASN A 316 -1.14 25.31 -10.98
CA ASN A 316 0.10 26.09 -10.91
C ASN A 316 0.89 25.91 -9.60
N SER A 317 0.69 24.80 -8.88
CA SER A 317 1.23 24.59 -7.52
C SER A 317 0.88 25.71 -6.53
N ASN A 318 -0.26 26.39 -6.73
CA ASN A 318 -0.65 27.51 -5.90
C ASN A 318 -1.12 27.05 -4.52
N GLY A 319 -0.23 27.07 -3.52
CA GLY A 319 -0.54 26.78 -2.12
C GLY A 319 -1.29 27.88 -1.36
N ALA A 320 -2.03 28.76 -2.05
CA ALA A 320 -2.88 29.75 -1.40
C ALA A 320 -4.20 29.13 -0.92
N GLN A 321 -4.70 29.58 0.23
CA GLN A 321 -6.03 29.19 0.71
C GLN A 321 -7.11 29.69 -0.26
N GLY A 322 -8.11 28.85 -0.52
CA GLY A 322 -9.16 29.11 -1.51
C GLY A 322 -8.78 28.68 -2.94
N GLN A 323 -7.58 28.12 -3.16
CA GLN A 323 -7.21 27.60 -4.48
C GLN A 323 -8.16 26.45 -4.87
N ARG A 324 -8.98 26.68 -5.89
CA ARG A 324 -9.87 25.64 -6.43
C ARG A 324 -9.05 24.51 -7.05
N LEU A 325 -9.42 23.27 -6.73
CA LEU A 325 -8.80 22.08 -7.31
C LEU A 325 -9.36 21.82 -8.70
N ALA A 326 -8.53 21.23 -9.56
CA ALA A 326 -8.89 20.87 -10.92
C ALA A 326 -8.28 19.52 -11.29
N THR A 327 -8.65 19.01 -12.46
CA THR A 327 -7.97 17.89 -13.10
C THR A 327 -6.76 18.37 -13.90
N TRP A 328 -5.68 17.61 -13.92
CA TRP A 328 -4.54 17.86 -14.79
C TRP A 328 -3.87 16.56 -15.24
N ASP A 329 -2.97 16.65 -16.21
CA ASP A 329 -2.11 15.50 -16.53
C ASP A 329 -1.24 15.14 -15.32
N CYS A 330 -1.22 13.85 -15.02
CA CYS A 330 -0.46 13.31 -13.91
C CYS A 330 1.05 13.49 -14.16
N ASN A 331 1.66 14.43 -13.45
CA ASN A 331 3.06 14.83 -13.64
C ASN A 331 3.95 14.49 -12.43
N GLY A 332 3.36 14.02 -11.32
CA GLY A 332 4.10 13.60 -10.13
C GLY A 332 4.67 14.75 -9.30
N GLY A 333 4.30 15.99 -9.60
CA GLY A 333 4.63 17.18 -8.83
C GLY A 333 3.98 17.18 -7.44
N ALA A 334 4.54 17.97 -6.52
CA ALA A 334 4.03 18.09 -5.15
C ALA A 334 2.57 18.58 -5.10
N ASN A 335 2.13 19.30 -6.13
CA ASN A 335 0.76 19.79 -6.31
C ASN A 335 -0.26 18.70 -6.70
N GLN A 336 0.19 17.45 -6.90
CA GLN A 336 -0.64 16.27 -7.14
C GLN A 336 -0.37 15.13 -6.14
N ASN A 337 0.45 15.40 -5.11
CA ASN A 337 0.81 14.41 -4.12
C ASN A 337 -0.09 14.54 -2.88
N TRP A 338 -1.10 13.67 -2.77
CA TRP A 338 -2.15 13.79 -1.75
C TRP A 338 -1.97 12.81 -0.59
N THR A 339 -1.76 13.31 0.61
CA THR A 339 -1.74 12.45 1.81
C THR A 339 -3.16 12.22 2.33
N PHE A 340 -3.65 10.98 2.33
CA PHE A 340 -4.85 10.59 3.08
C PHE A 340 -4.46 10.34 4.53
N ALA A 341 -4.72 11.31 5.41
CA ALA A 341 -4.37 11.23 6.82
C ALA A 341 -5.37 10.36 7.60
N GLY A 342 -4.90 9.73 8.69
CA GLY A 342 -5.74 8.89 9.55
C GLY A 342 -6.86 9.64 10.28
N ASP A 343 -6.84 10.98 10.26
CA ASP A 343 -7.89 11.86 10.79
C ASP A 343 -8.98 12.21 9.76
N GLY A 344 -8.99 11.52 8.62
CA GLY A 344 -9.99 11.67 7.56
C GLY A 344 -9.77 12.85 6.61
N THR A 345 -8.71 13.63 6.81
CA THR A 345 -8.33 14.71 5.88
C THR A 345 -7.51 14.22 4.69
N VAL A 346 -7.60 14.92 3.57
CA VAL A 346 -6.81 14.68 2.34
C VAL A 346 -5.95 15.91 2.07
N ARG A 347 -4.62 15.77 2.01
CA ARG A 347 -3.69 16.91 2.13
C ARG A 347 -2.70 17.03 0.99
N ALA A 348 -2.47 18.24 0.50
CA ALA A 348 -1.39 18.55 -0.43
C ALA A 348 -0.81 19.93 -0.09
N LEU A 349 0.49 20.14 -0.33
CA LEU A 349 1.18 21.42 -0.08
C LEU A 349 1.01 21.97 1.35
N GLY A 350 0.83 21.08 2.34
CA GLY A 350 0.59 21.47 3.75
C GLY A 350 -0.82 21.98 4.06
N LEU A 351 -1.75 21.92 3.09
CA LEU A 351 -3.15 22.31 3.20
C LEU A 351 -4.08 21.10 3.04
N CYS A 352 -5.35 21.28 3.40
CA CYS A 352 -6.39 20.26 3.31
C CYS A 352 -7.30 20.51 2.10
N MET A 353 -7.70 19.43 1.41
CA MET A 353 -8.87 19.42 0.54
C MET A 353 -10.09 19.83 1.37
N ASP A 354 -10.89 20.73 0.82
CA ASP A 354 -11.92 21.46 1.57
C ASP A 354 -13.14 21.70 0.67
N VAL A 355 -14.32 21.52 1.25
CA VAL A 355 -15.58 21.96 0.67
C VAL A 355 -15.76 23.44 0.98
N ASN A 356 -15.81 24.29 -0.07
CA ASN A 356 -15.85 25.73 0.13
C ASN A 356 -17.02 26.17 1.03
N GLY A 357 -16.67 26.80 2.16
CA GLY A 357 -17.62 27.27 3.17
C GLY A 357 -18.43 26.17 3.86
N GLY A 358 -18.06 24.89 3.71
CA GLY A 358 -18.87 23.75 4.18
C GLY A 358 -20.23 23.62 3.48
N GLY A 359 -20.34 24.14 2.25
CA GLY A 359 -21.58 24.10 1.47
C GLY A 359 -22.05 22.66 1.15
N ASN A 360 -23.35 22.48 1.00
CA ASN A 360 -23.96 21.19 0.68
C ASN A 360 -24.74 21.20 -0.64
N ALA A 361 -24.62 22.25 -1.45
CA ALA A 361 -25.28 22.36 -2.75
C ALA A 361 -24.44 21.70 -3.85
N ASN A 362 -25.10 21.15 -4.87
CA ASN A 362 -24.41 20.73 -6.10
C ASN A 362 -23.71 21.95 -6.74
N GLY A 363 -22.48 21.74 -7.20
CA GLY A 363 -21.63 22.81 -7.73
C GLY A 363 -20.80 23.55 -6.66
N THR A 364 -20.90 23.18 -5.38
CA THR A 364 -20.02 23.74 -4.33
C THR A 364 -18.56 23.40 -4.66
N ALA A 365 -17.68 24.39 -4.72
CA ALA A 365 -16.30 24.18 -5.13
C ALA A 365 -15.52 23.31 -4.12
N ILE A 366 -14.65 22.44 -4.65
CA ILE A 366 -13.59 21.79 -3.87
C ILE A 366 -12.31 22.62 -4.01
N GLN A 367 -11.70 22.96 -2.88
CA GLN A 367 -10.55 23.86 -2.81
C GLN A 367 -9.46 23.33 -1.86
N LEU A 368 -8.31 24.00 -1.82
CA LEU A 368 -7.37 23.93 -0.70
C LEU A 368 -7.72 24.96 0.37
N TRP A 369 -7.68 24.53 1.63
CA TRP A 369 -7.81 25.42 2.77
C TRP A 369 -6.89 25.01 3.91
N GLY A 370 -6.63 25.93 4.84
CA GLY A 370 -5.89 25.61 6.07
C GLY A 370 -6.60 24.50 6.84
N CYS A 371 -5.86 23.46 7.24
CA CYS A 371 -6.42 22.35 8.00
C CYS A 371 -6.98 22.85 9.35
N ASN A 372 -8.28 22.72 9.56
CA ASN A 372 -9.01 23.32 10.69
C ASN A 372 -9.88 22.31 11.46
N GLY A 373 -9.88 21.03 11.07
CA GLY A 373 -10.61 19.96 11.74
C GLY A 373 -12.13 19.97 11.51
N SER A 374 -12.64 20.85 10.64
CA SER A 374 -14.06 20.87 10.31
C SER A 374 -14.48 19.66 9.45
N ALA A 375 -15.78 19.35 9.47
CA ALA A 375 -16.32 18.29 8.64
C ALA A 375 -16.27 18.58 7.13
N ALA A 376 -16.08 19.84 6.73
CA ALA A 376 -15.84 20.25 5.36
C ALA A 376 -14.51 19.70 4.78
N GLN A 377 -13.60 19.27 5.66
CA GLN A 377 -12.28 18.74 5.29
C GLN A 377 -12.18 17.22 5.42
N GLN A 378 -13.29 16.55 5.70
CA GLN A 378 -13.37 15.12 5.88
C GLN A 378 -13.76 14.45 4.56
N PHE A 379 -12.93 13.52 4.08
CA PHE A 379 -13.17 12.82 2.82
C PHE A 379 -12.89 11.33 2.96
N VAL A 380 -13.78 10.52 2.39
CA VAL A 380 -13.68 9.06 2.37
C VAL A 380 -13.64 8.59 0.93
N LEU A 381 -12.57 7.89 0.55
CA LEU A 381 -12.51 7.18 -0.72
C LEU A 381 -13.10 5.77 -0.52
N SER A 382 -14.23 5.50 -1.17
CA SER A 382 -14.90 4.20 -1.11
C SER A 382 -14.17 3.14 -1.95
N GLY A 383 -14.42 1.86 -1.68
CA GLY A 383 -13.92 0.76 -2.54
C GLY A 383 -14.50 0.77 -3.95
N ALA A 384 -15.62 1.47 -4.17
CA ALA A 384 -16.22 1.69 -5.49
C ALA A 384 -15.65 2.92 -6.22
N GLY A 385 -14.62 3.56 -5.64
CA GLY A 385 -13.93 4.72 -6.19
C GLY A 385 -14.61 6.07 -5.94
N ASP A 386 -15.62 6.16 -5.09
CA ASP A 386 -16.27 7.44 -4.78
C ASP A 386 -15.45 8.19 -3.73
N LEU A 387 -15.04 9.42 -4.03
CA LEU A 387 -14.43 10.31 -3.03
C LEU A 387 -15.52 11.19 -2.43
N VAL A 388 -15.96 10.86 -1.23
CA VAL A 388 -17.17 11.41 -0.61
C VAL A 388 -16.81 12.37 0.51
N ASN A 389 -17.47 13.53 0.57
CA ASN A 389 -17.52 14.31 1.81
C ASN A 389 -18.71 13.81 2.66
N PRO A 390 -18.49 13.19 3.83
CA PRO A 390 -19.57 12.59 4.63
C PRO A 390 -20.58 13.60 5.18
N GLN A 391 -20.18 14.86 5.43
CA GLN A 391 -21.08 15.88 5.97
C GLN A 391 -22.07 16.38 4.91
N ALA A 392 -21.62 16.56 3.68
CA ALA A 392 -22.49 16.90 2.56
C ALA A 392 -23.25 15.70 1.99
N ASN A 393 -22.79 14.48 2.28
CA ASN A 393 -23.24 13.23 1.66
C ASN A 393 -23.19 13.30 0.11
N LYS A 394 -22.09 13.84 -0.41
CA LYS A 394 -21.87 14.15 -1.82
C LYS A 394 -20.47 13.77 -2.27
N CYS A 395 -20.34 13.52 -3.56
CA CYS A 395 -19.11 13.07 -4.20
C CYS A 395 -18.32 14.24 -4.77
N VAL A 396 -16.99 14.14 -4.74
CA VAL A 396 -16.09 14.98 -5.53
C VAL A 396 -16.26 14.60 -7.00
N ASP A 397 -16.62 15.61 -7.79
CA ASP A 397 -17.06 15.50 -9.18
C ASP A 397 -16.19 16.39 -10.09
N ILE A 398 -15.88 15.91 -11.29
CA ILE A 398 -15.28 16.72 -12.36
C ILE A 398 -16.42 17.42 -13.12
N THR A 399 -16.51 18.75 -12.96
CA THR A 399 -17.60 19.57 -13.51
C THR A 399 -17.85 19.24 -14.99
N GLY A 400 -19.05 18.75 -15.30
CA GLY A 400 -19.50 18.52 -16.67
C GLY A 400 -18.70 17.49 -17.48
N PHE A 401 -18.02 16.53 -16.83
CA PHE A 401 -17.16 15.53 -17.51
C PHE A 401 -16.02 16.15 -18.34
N GLY A 402 -15.52 17.33 -17.94
CA GLY A 402 -14.43 17.99 -18.64
C GLY A 402 -13.08 17.24 -18.53
N GLY A 403 -12.15 17.59 -19.43
CA GLY A 403 -10.79 17.03 -19.50
C GLY A 403 -9.79 17.81 -18.64
N ILE A 404 -8.60 18.10 -19.17
CA ILE A 404 -7.52 18.85 -18.48
C ILE A 404 -7.99 20.25 -18.08
N GLY A 405 -7.64 20.68 -16.87
CA GLY A 405 -7.93 22.00 -16.32
C GLY A 405 -9.35 22.16 -15.80
N THR A 406 -10.14 21.08 -15.78
CA THR A 406 -11.55 21.15 -15.37
C THR A 406 -11.65 21.24 -13.85
N PRO A 407 -12.36 22.23 -13.29
CA PRO A 407 -12.49 22.36 -11.85
C PRO A 407 -13.27 21.20 -11.21
N LEU A 408 -13.00 20.97 -9.92
CA LEU A 408 -13.75 20.03 -9.11
C LEU A 408 -14.88 20.72 -8.35
N GLU A 409 -15.93 19.95 -8.06
CA GLU A 409 -17.10 20.37 -7.30
C GLU A 409 -17.69 19.22 -6.45
N LEU A 410 -18.56 19.56 -5.50
CA LEU A 410 -19.48 18.60 -4.91
C LEU A 410 -20.67 18.38 -5.82
N TRP A 411 -21.05 17.12 -5.98
CA TRP A 411 -22.27 16.72 -6.67
C TRP A 411 -22.92 15.52 -6.00
N ASP A 412 -24.21 15.31 -6.25
CA ASP A 412 -24.86 14.06 -5.87
C ASP A 412 -24.11 12.86 -6.41
N CYS A 413 -23.91 11.84 -5.58
CA CYS A 413 -23.22 10.62 -5.98
C CYS A 413 -24.10 9.84 -6.99
N THR A 414 -23.77 9.95 -8.27
CA THR A 414 -24.48 9.31 -9.39
C THR A 414 -23.85 7.99 -9.80
N GLY A 415 -22.59 7.75 -9.39
CA GLY A 415 -21.79 6.62 -9.87
C GLY A 415 -21.20 6.83 -11.26
N GLY A 416 -21.35 8.04 -11.84
CA GLY A 416 -20.74 8.42 -13.12
C GLY A 416 -19.21 8.39 -13.07
N ALA A 417 -18.58 8.16 -14.23
CA ALA A 417 -17.13 8.03 -14.33
C ALA A 417 -16.34 9.28 -13.90
N ASN A 418 -16.96 10.47 -13.99
CA ASN A 418 -16.42 11.74 -13.51
C ASN A 418 -16.37 11.87 -11.98
N GLN A 419 -16.93 10.91 -11.24
CA GLN A 419 -16.91 10.81 -9.77
C GLN A 419 -16.08 9.63 -9.28
N LYS A 420 -15.45 8.89 -10.21
CA LYS A 420 -14.64 7.71 -9.90
C LYS A 420 -13.18 8.07 -9.81
N TRP A 421 -12.60 7.76 -8.67
CA TRP A 421 -11.25 8.09 -8.27
C TRP A 421 -10.54 6.83 -7.79
N ARG A 422 -9.23 6.77 -8.03
CA ARG A 422 -8.35 5.74 -7.48
C ARG A 422 -7.04 6.37 -7.02
N ARG A 423 -6.39 5.71 -6.05
CA ARG A 423 -5.01 6.03 -5.68
C ARG A 423 -4.07 5.44 -6.72
N GLY A 424 -3.02 6.16 -7.10
CA GLY A 424 -2.06 5.71 -8.11
C GLY A 424 -0.61 5.99 -7.79
#